data_AF-A0A9X0CN96-F1
#
_entry.id   AF-A0A9X0CN96-F1
#
_cell.length_a   1.000
_cell.length_b   1.000
_cell.length_c   1.000
_cell.angle_alpha   90.00
_cell.angle_beta   90.00
_cell.angle_gamma   90.00
#
_symmetry.space_group_name_H-M   'P 1'
#
loop_
_entity.id
_entity.type
_entity.pdbx_description
1 polymer ?
#
loop_
_entity_poly.entity_id
_entity_poly.type
_entity_poly.pdbx_seq_one_letter_code
_entity_poly.pdbx_strand_id
1 'polypeptide(L)'
;MLWCFPNFISEIAPKWITMDGIRDVHSRIHTFTGIFLMAIPSLAHVLVIFVPPLIDGTDLKYYPPSTFNFSKYPDHLNWTKFWDPAAVQGWTFNDHTGVHLTSDEIYRFMIVIVIFCIFVPLSRSNYANQRSYSLAMALHVFAGIWYAVDNIRKIAHGLSQVVNLPMLVVWCIDRLLSIWVYRHHHGRLVRKDVIGNNEYVIMYIKLDKGVKHAVGDVYYLLHQEKESTGILPQRSHPFTTFANLSQDSTWDIGFVISIMDEEEQMCLPWTSWLANNDETFTFHAWGPYRSSVWKLYNQLVDVSDGQSPSHYVLFATGSGCGYVLDVLSYLAYKSKPSQHGSQTSQKIKIDIFYSVDVRTFYYLLRKPIGELLQKIKEKNAASINFQFYVTGAAMDEEDGEDDTTETPIQLINGRIDFEKALKSTNKKSCCYFVGRPAIAEYVEKICQRKGVRLVKDYTNGRGNEQDRRLMIKYLKISFWLIFFITGICVAISLVIDVKGIKRSLQTFASNTTK
;
A
#
# COMPACT_ATOMS: atom_id res chain seq x y z
N MET A 1 -4.97 -4.98 6.50
CA MET A 1 -5.03 -4.27 5.21
C MET A 1 -5.49 -5.18 4.07
N LEU A 2 -6.49 -4.73 3.30
CA LEU A 2 -6.96 -5.30 2.02
C LEU A 2 -6.06 -4.87 0.86
N TRP A 3 -5.89 -5.72 -0.15
CA TRP A 3 -4.93 -5.57 -1.26
C TRP A 3 -5.63 -5.48 -2.62
N CYS A 4 -6.62 -6.33 -2.88
CA CYS A 4 -7.34 -6.35 -4.16
C CYS A 4 -8.30 -5.16 -4.25
N PHE A 5 -9.04 -4.91 -3.16
CA PHE A 5 -10.14 -3.95 -3.13
C PHE A 5 -9.73 -2.49 -3.40
N PRO A 6 -8.67 -1.92 -2.78
CA PRO A 6 -8.25 -0.54 -3.07
C PRO A 6 -7.82 -0.35 -4.53
N ASN A 7 -7.18 -1.37 -5.12
CA ASN A 7 -6.76 -1.30 -6.51
C ASN A 7 -7.95 -1.35 -7.47
N PHE A 8 -8.92 -2.23 -7.19
CA PHE A 8 -10.17 -2.28 -7.95
C PHE A 8 -10.88 -0.91 -7.94
N ILE A 9 -11.01 -0.28 -6.77
CA ILE A 9 -11.57 1.08 -6.65
C ILE A 9 -10.80 2.08 -7.53
N SER A 10 -9.47 2.04 -7.51
CA SER A 10 -8.64 2.97 -8.30
C SER A 10 -8.93 2.87 -9.81
N GLU A 11 -9.27 1.68 -10.31
CA GLU A 11 -9.54 1.44 -11.71
C GLU A 11 -10.98 1.77 -12.12
N ILE A 12 -11.96 1.49 -11.27
CA ILE A 12 -13.38 1.75 -11.58
C ILE A 12 -13.80 3.19 -11.24
N ALA A 13 -13.02 3.90 -10.43
CA ALA A 13 -13.36 5.26 -10.01
C ALA A 13 -13.51 6.17 -11.25
N PRO A 14 -14.62 6.93 -11.35
CA PRO A 14 -14.81 7.88 -12.45
C PRO A 14 -13.61 8.84 -12.59
N LYS A 15 -13.23 9.18 -13.83
CA LYS A 15 -12.05 10.00 -14.17
C LYS A 15 -11.99 11.34 -13.39
N TRP A 16 -13.15 11.93 -13.05
CA TRP A 16 -13.27 13.18 -12.29
C TRP A 16 -13.02 13.05 -10.78
N ILE A 17 -12.89 11.83 -10.25
CA ILE A 17 -12.47 11.59 -8.86
C ILE A 17 -10.97 11.32 -8.82
N THR A 18 -10.23 12.21 -8.15
CA THR A 18 -8.81 12.01 -7.83
C THR A 18 -8.69 10.98 -6.71
N MET A 19 -8.03 9.85 -7.00
CA MET A 19 -7.78 8.73 -6.08
C MET A 19 -6.26 8.51 -5.89
N ASP A 20 -5.50 9.61 -5.96
CA ASP A 20 -4.04 9.58 -5.90
C ASP A 20 -3.63 9.14 -4.48
N GLY A 21 -2.65 8.23 -4.38
CA GLY A 21 -2.16 7.76 -3.07
C GLY A 21 -3.15 6.92 -2.26
N ILE A 22 -4.09 6.20 -2.89
CA ILE A 22 -5.09 5.38 -2.18
C ILE A 22 -4.47 4.38 -1.19
N ARG A 23 -3.26 3.87 -1.50
CA ARG A 23 -2.50 2.97 -0.62
C ARG A 23 -1.99 3.68 0.63
N ASP A 24 -1.52 4.91 0.49
CA ASP A 24 -1.06 5.74 1.61
C ASP A 24 -2.24 6.14 2.50
N VAL A 25 -3.39 6.44 1.90
CA VAL A 25 -4.64 6.67 2.65
C VAL A 25 -5.04 5.41 3.42
N HIS A 26 -4.98 4.24 2.79
CA HIS A 26 -5.31 2.97 3.44
C HIS A 26 -4.38 2.64 4.62
N SER A 27 -3.08 2.89 4.46
CA SER A 27 -2.08 2.71 5.52
C SER A 27 -2.31 3.67 6.71
N ARG A 28 -2.68 4.92 6.43
CA ARG A 28 -3.04 5.90 7.47
C ARG A 28 -4.32 5.50 8.20
N ILE A 29 -5.34 5.03 7.49
CA ILE A 29 -6.56 4.52 8.11
C ILE A 29 -6.25 3.32 9.00
N HIS A 30 -5.43 2.38 8.53
CA HIS A 30 -4.98 1.25 9.36
C HIS A 30 -4.32 1.71 10.67
N THR A 31 -3.41 2.69 10.58
CA THR A 31 -2.73 3.26 11.76
C THR A 31 -3.72 3.97 12.69
N PHE A 32 -4.57 4.83 12.15
CA PHE A 32 -5.55 5.58 12.92
C PHE A 32 -6.54 4.66 13.63
N THR A 33 -7.14 3.72 12.90
CA THR A 33 -8.07 2.74 13.45
C THR A 33 -7.39 1.86 14.50
N GLY A 34 -6.18 1.37 14.21
CA GLY A 34 -5.43 0.52 15.14
C GLY A 34 -5.13 1.21 16.48
N ILE A 35 -4.75 2.48 16.47
CA ILE A 35 -4.39 3.22 17.69
C ILE A 35 -5.64 3.78 18.39
N PHE A 36 -6.41 4.61 17.69
CA PHE A 36 -7.44 5.44 18.31
C PHE A 36 -8.79 4.74 18.44
N LEU A 37 -9.09 3.80 17.55
CA LEU A 37 -10.39 3.09 17.56
C LEU A 37 -10.29 1.69 18.17
N MET A 38 -9.10 1.10 18.26
CA MET A 38 -8.88 -0.24 18.80
C MET A 38 -8.05 -0.22 20.09
N ALA A 39 -6.78 0.19 20.03
CA ALA A 39 -5.87 0.08 21.17
C ALA A 39 -6.35 0.88 22.40
N ILE A 40 -6.58 2.18 22.24
CA ILE A 40 -7.00 3.05 23.37
C ILE A 40 -8.34 2.60 23.95
N PRO A 41 -9.42 2.39 23.16
CA PRO A 41 -10.69 1.92 23.71
C PRO A 41 -10.61 0.54 24.35
N SER A 42 -9.82 -0.39 23.80
CA SER A 42 -9.67 -1.74 24.37
C SER A 42 -8.94 -1.71 25.71
N LEU A 43 -7.86 -0.94 25.80
CA LEU A 43 -7.13 -0.72 27.05
C LEU A 43 -8.03 -0.05 28.09
N ALA A 44 -8.75 1.01 27.72
CA ALA A 44 -9.71 1.65 28.61
C ALA A 44 -10.80 0.66 29.08
N HIS A 45 -11.38 -0.12 28.17
CA HIS A 45 -12.41 -1.10 28.49
C HIS A 45 -11.95 -2.13 29.53
N VAL A 46 -10.75 -2.68 29.39
CA VAL A 46 -10.23 -3.68 30.35
C VAL A 46 -9.68 -3.06 31.65
N LEU A 47 -9.34 -1.77 31.65
CA LEU A 47 -8.84 -1.08 32.85
C LEU A 47 -9.96 -0.47 33.69
N VAL A 48 -11.06 -0.04 33.06
CA VAL A 48 -12.20 0.60 33.74
C VAL A 48 -12.83 -0.31 34.80
N ILE A 49 -12.75 -1.64 34.65
CA ILE A 49 -13.25 -2.59 35.65
C ILE A 49 -12.56 -2.43 37.01
N PHE A 50 -11.32 -1.93 37.05
CA PHE A 50 -10.57 -1.71 38.28
C PHE A 50 -10.79 -0.31 38.89
N VAL A 51 -11.50 0.58 38.20
CA VAL A 51 -11.71 1.96 38.66
C VAL A 51 -12.53 2.02 39.96
N PRO A 52 -13.69 1.36 40.10
CA PRO A 52 -14.44 1.41 41.37
C PRO A 52 -13.62 0.89 42.56
N PRO A 53 -13.01 -0.32 42.52
CA PRO A 53 -12.15 -0.80 43.61
C PRO A 53 -11.02 0.17 44.00
N LEU A 54 -10.48 0.92 43.04
CA LEU A 54 -9.41 1.90 43.28
C LEU A 54 -9.89 3.23 43.86
N ILE A 55 -11.12 3.67 43.55
CA ILE A 55 -11.64 4.99 43.93
C ILE A 55 -12.48 4.93 45.20
N ASP A 56 -13.43 4.00 45.28
CA ASP A 56 -14.42 3.92 46.36
C ASP A 56 -14.26 2.68 47.25
N GLY A 57 -13.26 1.84 46.96
CA GLY A 57 -12.97 0.64 47.73
C GLY A 57 -13.95 -0.51 47.50
N THR A 58 -14.75 -0.48 46.43
CA THR A 58 -15.65 -1.57 46.07
C THR A 58 -14.91 -2.92 46.02
N ASP A 59 -15.49 -3.93 46.68
CA ASP A 59 -14.90 -5.27 46.74
C ASP A 59 -14.73 -5.88 45.34
N LEU A 60 -13.53 -6.41 45.08
CA LEU A 60 -13.22 -7.18 43.88
C LEU A 60 -13.43 -8.66 44.16
N LYS A 61 -14.48 -9.25 43.58
CA LYS A 61 -14.85 -10.65 43.79
C LYS A 61 -14.41 -11.50 42.61
N TYR A 62 -13.55 -12.48 42.87
CA TYR A 62 -13.11 -13.45 41.86
C TYR A 62 -13.98 -14.71 41.88
N TYR A 63 -14.52 -15.07 40.72
CA TYR A 63 -15.29 -16.29 40.51
C TYR A 63 -14.48 -17.28 39.67
N PRO A 64 -13.88 -18.31 40.30
CA PRO A 64 -13.21 -19.35 39.54
C PRO A 64 -14.21 -20.12 38.66
N PRO A 65 -13.74 -20.77 37.58
CA PRO A 65 -14.58 -21.59 36.70
C PRO A 65 -15.43 -22.62 37.46
N SER A 66 -14.93 -23.12 38.59
CA SER A 66 -15.59 -24.10 39.46
C SER A 66 -16.81 -23.57 40.23
N THR A 67 -17.01 -22.25 40.30
CA THR A 67 -18.13 -21.63 41.05
C THR A 67 -19.46 -21.76 40.32
N PHE A 68 -19.43 -22.02 39.02
CA PHE A 68 -20.61 -22.30 38.22
C PHE A 68 -20.87 -23.80 38.28
N ASN A 69 -21.83 -24.21 39.11
CA ASN A 69 -22.12 -25.61 39.36
C ASN A 69 -22.63 -26.29 38.08
N PHE A 70 -21.75 -27.05 37.42
CA PHE A 70 -21.91 -27.73 36.12
C PHE A 70 -23.09 -28.72 36.03
N SER A 71 -23.80 -28.97 37.13
CA SER A 71 -24.76 -30.06 37.28
C SER A 71 -26.24 -29.66 37.24
N LYS A 72 -26.60 -28.37 37.35
CA LYS A 72 -27.99 -27.97 37.68
C LYS A 72 -28.88 -27.54 36.50
N TYR A 73 -28.35 -27.24 35.32
CA TYR A 73 -29.15 -27.03 34.11
C TYR A 73 -28.55 -27.75 32.88
N PRO A 74 -29.23 -28.72 32.26
CA PRO A 74 -28.62 -29.56 31.21
C PRO A 74 -28.15 -28.81 29.94
N ASP A 75 -28.61 -27.57 29.73
CA ASP A 75 -28.27 -26.77 28.55
C ASP A 75 -26.84 -26.15 28.58
N HIS A 76 -26.12 -26.26 29.71
CA HIS A 76 -24.75 -25.73 29.85
C HIS A 76 -23.69 -26.55 29.12
N LEU A 77 -24.00 -27.81 28.81
CA LEU A 77 -23.02 -28.82 28.40
C LEU A 77 -22.94 -29.00 26.90
N ASN A 78 -23.51 -28.09 26.11
CA ASN A 78 -23.32 -28.13 24.67
C ASN A 78 -22.05 -27.37 24.32
N TRP A 79 -20.92 -28.07 24.22
CA TRP A 79 -19.65 -27.53 23.69
C TRP A 79 -19.80 -26.97 22.26
N THR A 80 -20.94 -27.23 21.60
CA THR A 80 -21.34 -26.58 20.35
C THR A 80 -21.82 -25.13 20.54
N LYS A 81 -21.96 -24.63 21.77
CA LYS A 81 -22.28 -23.24 22.12
C LYS A 81 -21.13 -22.65 22.95
N PHE A 82 -20.25 -21.91 22.29
CA PHE A 82 -19.08 -21.23 22.87
C PHE A 82 -19.45 -20.35 24.10
N TRP A 83 -19.10 -20.75 25.32
CA TRP A 83 -19.69 -20.18 26.54
C TRP A 83 -19.15 -18.80 26.96
N ASP A 84 -20.01 -18.01 27.62
CA ASP A 84 -19.75 -16.75 28.36
C ASP A 84 -20.66 -16.70 29.61
N PRO A 85 -20.12 -16.58 30.83
CA PRO A 85 -20.89 -16.54 32.08
C PRO A 85 -21.84 -15.34 32.21
N ALA A 86 -21.65 -14.28 31.42
CA ALA A 86 -22.46 -13.07 31.47
C ALA A 86 -23.91 -13.23 30.97
N ALA A 87 -24.24 -14.37 30.36
CA ALA A 87 -25.56 -14.62 29.77
C ALA A 87 -26.58 -15.22 30.77
N VAL A 88 -26.23 -15.37 32.06
CA VAL A 88 -27.18 -15.83 33.08
C VAL A 88 -28.10 -14.68 33.47
N GLN A 89 -29.40 -14.84 33.22
CA GLN A 89 -30.44 -13.88 33.58
C GLN A 89 -30.38 -13.57 35.09
N GLY A 90 -30.05 -12.32 35.45
CA GLY A 90 -29.91 -11.87 36.83
C GLY A 90 -28.47 -11.56 37.29
N TRP A 91 -27.45 -11.79 36.46
CA TRP A 91 -26.08 -11.36 36.72
C TRP A 91 -25.80 -10.01 36.06
N THR A 92 -25.72 -8.94 36.85
CA THR A 92 -25.18 -7.64 36.41
C THR A 92 -23.70 -7.59 36.75
N PHE A 93 -22.85 -7.29 35.75
CA PHE A 93 -21.38 -7.21 35.89
C PHE A 93 -20.91 -6.35 37.08
N ASN A 94 -21.73 -5.38 37.48
CA ASN A 94 -21.63 -4.65 38.73
C ASN A 94 -22.99 -4.77 39.42
N ASP A 95 -23.04 -5.31 40.62
CA ASP A 95 -24.19 -5.15 41.52
C ASP A 95 -23.78 -4.29 42.71
N HIS A 96 -24.71 -4.04 43.62
CA HIS A 96 -24.47 -3.28 44.85
C HIS A 96 -23.50 -3.98 45.82
N THR A 97 -22.97 -5.15 45.47
CA THR A 97 -22.12 -5.97 46.34
C THR A 97 -20.68 -6.12 45.87
N GLY A 98 -20.31 -5.61 44.69
CA GLY A 98 -18.92 -5.66 44.22
C GLY A 98 -18.75 -5.66 42.70
N VAL A 99 -17.49 -5.57 42.28
CA VAL A 99 -17.06 -5.82 40.91
C VAL A 99 -16.70 -7.30 40.77
N HIS A 100 -17.34 -7.99 39.83
CA HIS A 100 -17.21 -9.44 39.66
C HIS A 100 -16.27 -9.77 38.50
N LEU A 101 -15.17 -10.49 38.78
CA LEU A 101 -14.20 -10.96 37.80
C LEU A 101 -14.31 -12.47 37.58
N THR A 102 -14.41 -12.92 36.33
CA THR A 102 -14.22 -14.33 35.99
C THR A 102 -12.82 -14.57 35.43
N SER A 103 -12.45 -15.84 35.28
CA SER A 103 -11.18 -16.23 34.64
C SER A 103 -11.05 -15.68 33.21
N ASP A 104 -12.15 -15.48 32.49
CA ASP A 104 -12.14 -14.92 31.14
C ASP A 104 -11.75 -13.44 31.12
N GLU A 105 -12.27 -12.62 32.05
CA GLU A 105 -11.90 -11.21 32.15
C GLU A 105 -10.41 -11.05 32.48
N ILE A 106 -9.85 -11.89 33.35
CA ILE A 106 -8.41 -11.87 33.67
C ILE A 106 -7.58 -12.24 32.44
N TYR A 107 -7.96 -13.29 31.72
CA TYR A 107 -7.28 -13.69 30.48
C TYR A 107 -7.32 -12.59 29.42
N ARG A 108 -8.48 -11.94 29.22
CA ARG A 108 -8.62 -10.83 28.26
C ARG A 108 -7.84 -9.60 28.68
N PHE A 109 -7.84 -9.26 29.97
CA PHE A 109 -6.99 -8.20 30.50
C PHE A 109 -5.53 -8.46 30.13
N MET A 110 -5.02 -9.66 30.42
CA MET A 110 -3.64 -10.03 30.08
C MET A 110 -3.38 -9.98 28.57
N ILE A 111 -4.29 -10.48 27.73
CA ILE A 111 -4.15 -10.42 26.27
C ILE A 111 -4.10 -8.99 25.76
N VAL A 112 -5.04 -8.14 26.18
CA VAL A 112 -5.13 -6.76 25.70
C VAL A 112 -3.85 -6.00 26.07
N ILE A 113 -3.32 -6.21 27.28
CA ILE A 113 -2.03 -5.67 27.70
C ILE A 113 -0.89 -6.21 26.83
N VAL A 114 -0.76 -7.52 26.64
CA VAL A 114 0.31 -8.11 25.82
C VAL A 114 0.25 -7.62 24.38
N ILE A 115 -0.93 -7.57 23.77
CA ILE A 115 -1.12 -7.15 22.39
C ILE A 115 -0.79 -5.66 22.23
N PHE A 116 -1.40 -4.77 23.01
CA PHE A 116 -1.32 -3.33 22.77
C PHE A 116 -0.18 -2.61 23.51
N CYS A 117 0.35 -3.18 24.60
CA CYS A 117 1.47 -2.59 25.33
C CYS A 117 2.82 -3.24 24.96
N ILE A 118 2.83 -4.47 24.40
CA ILE A 118 4.07 -5.17 24.06
C ILE A 118 4.18 -5.41 22.55
N PHE A 119 3.31 -6.22 21.96
CA PHE A 119 3.48 -6.67 20.58
C PHE A 119 3.28 -5.57 19.55
N VAL A 120 2.22 -4.76 19.65
CA VAL A 120 1.97 -3.67 18.71
C VAL A 120 3.10 -2.62 18.79
N PRO A 121 3.49 -2.09 19.97
CA PRO A 121 4.62 -1.17 20.08
C PRO A 121 5.93 -1.77 19.55
N LEU A 122 6.25 -3.01 19.92
CA LEU A 122 7.47 -3.68 19.46
C LEU A 122 7.48 -3.84 17.94
N SER A 123 6.39 -4.35 17.36
CA SER A 123 6.25 -4.55 15.90
C SER A 123 6.33 -3.26 15.08
N ARG A 124 6.06 -2.10 15.71
CA ARG A 124 6.12 -0.78 15.07
C ARG A 124 7.31 0.06 15.52
N SER A 125 8.12 -0.45 16.44
CA SER A 125 9.33 0.23 16.90
C SER A 125 10.35 0.35 15.77
N ASN A 126 11.10 1.46 15.75
CA ASN A 126 12.22 1.60 14.83
C ASN A 126 13.24 0.47 15.05
N TYR A 127 13.50 0.13 16.32
CA TYR A 127 14.40 -0.94 16.72
C TYR A 127 14.08 -2.29 16.04
N ALA A 128 12.84 -2.78 16.14
CA ALA A 128 12.48 -4.06 15.53
C ALA A 128 12.44 -3.98 14.00
N ASN A 129 11.96 -2.87 13.43
CA ASN A 129 11.85 -2.71 11.98
C ASN A 129 13.23 -2.60 11.30
N GLN A 130 14.20 -1.93 11.94
CA GLN A 130 15.58 -1.86 11.46
C GLN A 130 16.25 -3.22 11.55
N ARG A 131 16.10 -3.94 12.67
CA ARG A 131 16.78 -5.24 12.82
C ARG A 131 16.20 -6.37 12.00
N SER A 132 14.87 -6.46 11.92
CA SER A 132 14.19 -7.46 11.09
C SER A 132 12.76 -7.02 10.77
N TYR A 133 12.60 -6.34 9.64
CA TYR A 133 11.28 -5.94 9.13
C TYR A 133 10.31 -7.12 9.00
N SER A 134 10.78 -8.26 8.50
CA SER A 134 9.97 -9.47 8.31
C SER A 134 9.43 -10.00 9.64
N LEU A 135 10.27 -10.07 10.68
CA LEU A 135 9.87 -10.50 12.02
C LEU A 135 8.91 -9.49 12.66
N ALA A 136 9.24 -8.19 12.60
CA ALA A 136 8.38 -7.13 13.12
C ALA A 136 6.98 -7.19 12.49
N MET A 137 6.92 -7.42 11.18
CA MET A 137 5.66 -7.53 10.45
C MET A 137 4.92 -8.84 10.74
N ALA A 138 5.61 -9.97 10.89
CA ALA A 138 5.01 -11.23 11.30
C ALA A 138 4.37 -11.12 12.69
N LEU A 139 5.08 -10.49 13.64
CA LEU A 139 4.56 -10.18 14.98
C LEU A 139 3.31 -9.28 14.90
N HIS A 140 3.32 -8.27 14.04
CA HIS A 140 2.17 -7.38 13.84
C HIS A 140 0.92 -8.14 13.33
N VAL A 141 1.12 -9.04 12.37
CA VAL A 141 0.03 -9.87 11.82
C VAL A 141 -0.48 -10.85 12.87
N PHE A 142 0.43 -11.50 13.59
CA PHE A 142 0.09 -12.43 14.66
C PHE A 142 -0.75 -11.75 15.74
N ALA A 143 -0.32 -10.57 16.21
CA ALA A 143 -1.07 -9.78 17.19
C ALA A 143 -2.49 -9.42 16.67
N GLY A 144 -2.61 -9.05 15.40
CA GLY A 144 -3.90 -8.77 14.77
C GLY A 144 -4.82 -9.99 14.68
N ILE A 145 -4.28 -11.16 14.31
CA ILE A 145 -5.05 -12.42 14.25
C ILE A 145 -5.47 -12.84 15.66
N TRP A 146 -4.57 -12.80 16.64
CA TRP A 146 -4.89 -13.14 18.02
C TRP A 146 -6.00 -12.25 18.58
N TYR A 147 -5.90 -10.94 18.35
CA TYR A 147 -6.96 -10.00 18.73
C TYR A 147 -8.30 -10.31 18.04
N ALA A 148 -8.29 -10.64 16.75
CA ALA A 148 -9.52 -11.00 16.02
C ALA A 148 -10.17 -12.27 16.56
N VAL A 149 -9.36 -13.30 16.86
CA VAL A 149 -9.83 -14.56 17.44
C VAL A 149 -10.46 -14.34 18.81
N ASP A 150 -9.84 -13.52 19.68
CA ASP A 150 -10.42 -13.19 20.99
C ASP A 150 -11.77 -12.47 20.86
N ASN A 151 -11.91 -11.56 19.90
CA ASN A 151 -13.15 -10.81 19.69
C ASN A 151 -14.30 -11.64 19.13
N ILE A 152 -14.02 -12.70 18.36
CA ILE A 152 -15.05 -13.57 17.78
C ILE A 152 -15.47 -14.68 18.75
N ARG A 153 -14.56 -15.09 19.65
CA ARG A 153 -14.76 -16.17 20.64
C ARG A 153 -15.95 -15.97 21.59
N LYS A 154 -16.29 -14.73 21.97
CA LYS A 154 -17.22 -14.45 23.08
C LYS A 154 -18.66 -14.20 22.60
N ILE A 155 -19.61 -15.03 23.06
CA ILE A 155 -21.03 -14.99 22.64
C ILE A 155 -21.79 -13.77 23.18
N ALA A 156 -21.52 -13.25 24.39
CA ALA A 156 -22.22 -12.05 24.88
C ALA A 156 -21.79 -10.77 24.15
N HIS A 157 -20.67 -10.82 23.43
CA HIS A 157 -20.32 -9.81 22.43
C HIS A 157 -20.98 -10.13 21.08
N GLY A 158 -22.26 -10.51 21.07
CA GLY A 158 -22.99 -10.79 19.83
C GLY A 158 -22.91 -9.63 18.83
N LEU A 159 -22.88 -8.39 19.32
CA LEU A 159 -22.62 -7.19 18.49
C LEU A 159 -21.20 -7.15 17.90
N SER A 160 -20.18 -7.63 18.64
CA SER A 160 -18.81 -7.78 18.12
C SER A 160 -18.76 -8.80 17.00
N GLN A 161 -19.43 -9.95 17.13
CA GLN A 161 -19.49 -10.94 16.07
C GLN A 161 -20.13 -10.36 14.80
N VAL A 162 -21.24 -9.61 14.94
CA VAL A 162 -21.95 -8.93 13.84
C VAL A 162 -21.06 -7.99 13.05
N VAL A 163 -20.12 -7.30 13.69
CA VAL A 163 -19.24 -6.32 13.03
C VAL A 163 -17.92 -6.94 12.59
N ASN A 164 -17.29 -7.75 13.44
CA ASN A 164 -15.92 -8.23 13.25
C ASN A 164 -15.85 -9.49 12.37
N LEU A 165 -16.84 -10.39 12.43
CA LEU A 165 -16.81 -11.62 11.63
C LEU A 165 -16.92 -11.32 10.13
N PRO A 166 -17.82 -10.45 9.64
CA PRO A 166 -17.85 -10.07 8.22
C PRO A 166 -16.53 -9.44 7.76
N MET A 167 -15.93 -8.58 8.59
CA MET A 167 -14.65 -7.94 8.28
C MET A 167 -13.50 -8.95 8.18
N LEU A 168 -13.47 -9.94 9.06
CA LEU A 168 -12.49 -11.02 9.00
C LEU A 168 -12.69 -11.86 7.73
N VAL A 169 -13.93 -12.22 7.40
CA VAL A 169 -14.24 -12.99 6.18
C VAL A 169 -13.78 -12.23 4.94
N VAL A 170 -14.08 -10.94 4.83
CA VAL A 170 -13.63 -10.09 3.71
C VAL A 170 -12.11 -10.04 3.65
N TRP A 171 -11.44 -9.89 4.79
CA TRP A 171 -9.98 -9.88 4.84
C TRP A 171 -9.37 -11.23 4.41
N CYS A 172 -9.96 -12.35 4.83
CA CYS A 172 -9.54 -13.69 4.41
C CYS A 172 -9.73 -13.90 2.90
N ILE A 173 -10.90 -13.52 2.36
CA ILE A 173 -11.18 -13.64 0.92
C ILE A 173 -10.21 -12.77 0.12
N ASP A 174 -10.03 -11.50 0.49
CA ASP A 174 -9.08 -10.59 -0.17
C ASP A 174 -7.65 -11.15 -0.10
N ARG A 175 -7.24 -11.77 1.01
CA ARG A 175 -5.93 -12.41 1.13
C ARG A 175 -5.77 -13.63 0.25
N LEU A 176 -6.75 -14.53 0.23
CA LEU A 176 -6.72 -15.71 -0.61
C LEU A 176 -6.69 -15.31 -2.09
N LEU A 177 -7.55 -14.37 -2.49
CA LEU A 177 -7.54 -13.84 -3.86
C LEU A 177 -6.21 -13.19 -4.19
N SER A 178 -5.68 -12.35 -3.31
CA SER A 178 -4.40 -11.66 -3.51
C SER A 178 -3.24 -12.63 -3.67
N ILE A 179 -3.15 -13.65 -2.82
CA ILE A 179 -2.03 -14.61 -2.86
C ILE A 179 -2.08 -15.47 -4.13
N TRP A 180 -3.26 -15.99 -4.49
CA TRP A 180 -3.36 -17.09 -5.45
C TRP A 180 -3.83 -16.71 -6.86
N VAL A 181 -4.58 -15.61 -7.00
CA VAL A 181 -5.35 -15.37 -8.23
C VAL A 181 -5.14 -13.97 -8.78
N TYR A 182 -5.27 -12.96 -7.94
CA TYR A 182 -5.38 -11.58 -8.37
C TYR A 182 -4.02 -11.04 -8.78
N ARG A 183 -3.85 -10.87 -10.10
CA ARG A 183 -2.67 -10.24 -10.70
C ARG A 183 -1.37 -10.94 -10.30
N HIS A 184 -1.44 -12.26 -10.11
CA HIS A 184 -0.30 -13.08 -9.76
C HIS A 184 0.40 -13.61 -11.01
N HIS A 185 1.71 -13.42 -11.00
CA HIS A 185 2.63 -13.72 -12.09
C HIS A 185 3.87 -14.42 -11.56
N HIS A 186 4.46 -15.24 -12.41
CA HIS A 186 5.81 -15.75 -12.21
C HIS A 186 6.74 -14.93 -13.09
N GLY A 187 7.70 -14.26 -12.44
CA GLY A 187 8.71 -13.45 -13.09
C GLY A 187 10.04 -14.20 -13.16
N ARG A 188 10.73 -14.14 -14.29
CA ARG A 188 12.12 -14.60 -14.43
C ARG A 188 13.03 -13.39 -14.66
N LEU A 189 14.13 -13.31 -13.89
CA LEU A 189 15.16 -12.31 -14.15
C LEU A 189 15.82 -12.59 -15.51
N VAL A 190 15.85 -11.56 -16.37
CA VAL A 190 16.49 -11.61 -17.69
C VAL A 190 17.85 -10.91 -17.65
N ARG A 191 17.90 -9.76 -16.98
CA ARG A 191 19.10 -8.93 -16.87
C ARG A 191 19.08 -8.15 -15.55
N LYS A 192 20.26 -8.02 -14.93
CA LYS A 192 20.52 -7.23 -13.72
C LYS A 192 21.73 -6.35 -13.97
N ASP A 193 21.62 -5.06 -13.70
CA ASP A 193 22.73 -4.11 -13.73
C ASP A 193 22.84 -3.44 -12.36
N VAL A 194 23.99 -3.55 -11.70
CA VAL A 194 24.27 -2.90 -10.41
C VAL A 194 25.07 -1.63 -10.67
N ILE A 195 24.67 -0.51 -10.06
CA ILE A 195 25.11 0.83 -10.43
C ILE A 195 25.59 1.59 -9.20
N GLY A 196 26.70 2.32 -9.36
CA GLY A 196 27.19 3.27 -8.36
C GLY A 196 27.66 2.58 -7.08
N ASN A 197 28.59 1.63 -7.19
CA ASN A 197 29.15 0.92 -6.03
C ASN A 197 28.07 0.35 -5.09
N ASN A 198 27.12 -0.42 -5.63
CA ASN A 198 25.99 -0.98 -4.89
C ASN A 198 25.01 0.05 -4.31
N GLU A 199 24.80 1.20 -4.95
CA GLU A 199 23.71 2.12 -4.57
C GLU A 199 22.37 1.77 -5.24
N TYR A 200 22.40 1.22 -6.47
CA TYR A 200 21.18 0.89 -7.21
C TYR A 200 21.28 -0.42 -7.97
N VAL A 201 20.13 -1.07 -8.18
CA VAL A 201 19.96 -2.21 -9.09
C VAL A 201 18.89 -1.87 -10.12
N ILE A 202 19.21 -2.05 -11.41
CA ILE A 202 18.21 -2.11 -12.47
C ILE A 202 17.99 -3.57 -12.85
N MET A 203 16.73 -4.00 -12.81
CA MET A 203 16.35 -5.36 -13.19
C MET A 203 15.39 -5.34 -14.36
N TYR A 204 15.51 -6.34 -15.23
CA TYR A 204 14.59 -6.61 -16.32
C TYR A 204 14.01 -8.01 -16.13
N ILE A 205 12.69 -8.12 -16.12
CA ILE A 205 11.94 -9.33 -15.78
C ILE A 205 11.01 -9.70 -16.92
N LYS A 206 10.99 -10.99 -17.25
CA LYS A 206 10.00 -11.62 -18.13
C LYS A 206 8.88 -12.22 -17.29
N LEU A 207 7.62 -11.92 -17.62
CA LEU A 207 6.44 -12.46 -16.96
C LEU A 207 5.90 -13.69 -17.71
N ASP A 208 5.30 -14.60 -16.97
CA ASP A 208 4.64 -15.80 -17.49
C ASP A 208 3.36 -15.51 -18.29
N LYS A 209 2.71 -14.37 -18.01
CA LYS A 209 1.45 -13.95 -18.64
C LYS A 209 1.58 -12.53 -19.17
N GLY A 210 0.99 -12.27 -20.33
CA GLY A 210 0.87 -10.92 -20.87
C GLY A 210 -0.06 -10.06 -20.04
N VAL A 211 0.36 -8.84 -19.69
CA VAL A 211 -0.44 -7.92 -18.85
C VAL A 211 -0.53 -6.53 -19.48
N LYS A 212 -1.68 -5.87 -19.29
CA LYS A 212 -1.87 -4.48 -19.72
C LYS A 212 -1.21 -3.53 -18.72
N HIS A 213 -0.01 -3.08 -19.07
CA HIS A 213 0.76 -2.10 -18.31
C HIS A 213 0.30 -0.66 -18.60
N ALA A 214 0.33 0.20 -17.59
CA ALA A 214 0.20 1.64 -17.69
C ALA A 214 1.37 2.36 -17.00
N VAL A 215 1.52 3.65 -17.29
CA VAL A 215 2.63 4.46 -16.79
C VAL A 215 2.72 4.43 -15.27
N GLY A 216 3.90 4.02 -14.77
CA GLY A 216 4.25 4.01 -13.36
C GLY A 216 3.51 2.96 -12.55
N ASP A 217 2.99 1.89 -13.16
CA ASP A 217 2.38 0.80 -12.38
C ASP A 217 3.37 0.22 -11.35
N VAL A 218 2.84 -0.26 -10.23
CA VAL A 218 3.60 -0.83 -9.12
C VAL A 218 3.44 -2.36 -9.12
N TYR A 219 4.54 -3.08 -8.97
CA TYR A 219 4.53 -4.52 -8.74
C TYR A 219 5.10 -4.83 -7.37
N TYR A 220 4.56 -5.85 -6.72
CA TYR A 220 5.16 -6.44 -5.53
C TYR A 220 5.97 -7.66 -5.93
N LEU A 221 7.23 -7.72 -5.52
CA LEU A 221 8.13 -8.83 -5.80
C LEU A 221 8.41 -9.62 -4.54
N LEU A 222 8.32 -10.94 -4.64
CA LEU A 222 8.82 -11.88 -3.65
C LEU A 222 9.73 -12.88 -4.35
N HIS A 223 10.98 -12.98 -3.88
CA HIS A 223 11.93 -13.96 -4.40
C HIS A 223 11.45 -15.39 -4.09
N GLN A 224 11.64 -16.31 -5.05
CA GLN A 224 11.39 -17.73 -4.88
C GLN A 224 12.73 -18.44 -4.69
N GLU A 225 13.30 -18.43 -3.49
CA GLU A 225 14.44 -19.32 -3.20
C GLU A 225 13.99 -20.64 -2.56
N LYS A 226 14.80 -21.67 -2.78
CA LYS A 226 14.68 -22.98 -2.09
C LYS A 226 15.15 -22.91 -0.65
N GLU A 227 15.98 -21.92 -0.29
CA GLU A 227 16.51 -21.71 1.06
C GLU A 227 16.03 -20.33 1.56
N SER A 228 15.58 -20.25 2.81
CA SER A 228 15.01 -19.01 3.33
C SER A 228 16.11 -17.99 3.63
N THR A 229 16.09 -16.84 2.96
CA THR A 229 16.95 -15.67 3.24
C THR A 229 16.65 -14.97 4.59
N GLY A 230 15.98 -15.64 5.53
CA GLY A 230 15.67 -15.12 6.86
C GLY A 230 14.91 -16.12 7.73
N ILE A 231 14.71 -15.77 9.01
CA ILE A 231 14.08 -16.62 10.05
C ILE A 231 12.59 -16.90 9.74
N LEU A 232 11.95 -16.10 8.89
CA LEU A 232 10.52 -16.18 8.53
C LEU A 232 10.34 -15.85 7.04
N PRO A 233 9.26 -16.34 6.39
CA PRO A 233 8.98 -16.05 4.99
C PRO A 233 8.95 -14.53 4.76
N GLN A 234 9.86 -14.04 3.92
CA GLN A 234 9.94 -12.63 3.60
C GLN A 234 8.64 -12.17 2.93
N ARG A 235 8.26 -10.91 3.17
CA ARG A 235 7.09 -10.31 2.52
C ARG A 235 7.46 -9.77 1.15
N SER A 236 6.50 -9.74 0.25
CA SER A 236 6.68 -9.11 -1.06
C SER A 236 6.91 -7.59 -0.93
N HIS A 237 7.86 -7.05 -1.68
CA HIS A 237 8.25 -5.63 -1.65
C HIS A 237 7.71 -4.87 -2.86
N PRO A 238 7.08 -3.69 -2.68
CA PRO A 238 6.52 -2.92 -3.79
C PRO A 238 7.58 -2.06 -4.50
N PHE A 239 7.53 -2.04 -5.83
CA PHE A 239 8.38 -1.21 -6.66
C PHE A 239 7.60 -0.64 -7.84
N THR A 240 7.82 0.64 -8.14
CA THR A 240 7.35 1.24 -9.39
C THR A 240 8.13 0.63 -10.54
N THR A 241 7.42 0.22 -11.58
CA THR A 241 7.98 -0.42 -12.76
C THR A 241 7.99 0.50 -13.96
N PHE A 242 8.78 0.11 -14.96
CA PHE A 242 8.64 0.56 -16.34
C PHE A 242 8.45 -0.66 -17.25
N ALA A 243 7.75 -0.54 -18.36
CA ALA A 243 7.48 -1.65 -19.26
C ALA A 243 8.16 -1.51 -20.61
N ASN A 244 8.49 -2.68 -21.14
CA ASN A 244 8.85 -2.83 -22.53
C ASN A 244 7.57 -2.76 -23.38
N LEU A 245 7.34 -1.61 -24.01
CA LEU A 245 6.21 -1.43 -24.93
C LEU A 245 6.61 -1.67 -26.39
N SER A 246 7.85 -2.10 -26.63
CA SER A 246 8.33 -2.49 -27.95
C SER A 246 7.75 -3.85 -28.36
N GLN A 247 8.02 -4.27 -29.59
CA GLN A 247 7.66 -5.61 -30.07
C GLN A 247 8.65 -6.68 -29.59
N ASP A 248 9.76 -6.29 -28.97
CA ASP A 248 10.72 -7.23 -28.42
C ASP A 248 10.12 -7.93 -27.18
N SER A 249 10.13 -9.25 -27.20
CA SER A 249 9.56 -10.10 -26.15
C SER A 249 10.60 -10.58 -25.14
N THR A 250 11.84 -10.11 -25.21
CA THR A 250 12.95 -10.52 -24.31
C THR A 250 12.65 -10.25 -22.83
N TRP A 251 12.00 -9.14 -22.50
CA TRP A 251 11.56 -8.78 -21.15
C TRP A 251 10.26 -7.97 -21.22
N ASP A 252 9.48 -7.98 -20.13
CA ASP A 252 8.16 -7.31 -20.09
C ASP A 252 8.17 -6.08 -19.19
N ILE A 253 8.76 -6.21 -17.99
CA ILE A 253 8.82 -5.13 -17.00
C ILE A 253 10.23 -4.96 -16.45
N GLY A 254 10.56 -3.74 -16.07
CA GLY A 254 11.83 -3.35 -15.47
C GLY A 254 11.64 -2.56 -14.19
N PHE A 255 12.66 -2.60 -13.35
CA PHE A 255 12.67 -2.02 -12.01
C PHE A 255 13.94 -1.21 -11.84
N VAL A 256 13.83 -0.05 -11.17
CA VAL A 256 14.98 0.69 -10.66
C VAL A 256 14.87 0.71 -9.15
N ILE A 257 15.77 0.02 -8.46
CA ILE A 257 15.71 -0.20 -7.02
C ILE A 257 16.90 0.50 -6.38
N SER A 258 16.64 1.32 -5.36
CA SER A 258 17.69 1.84 -4.48
C SER A 258 18.05 0.75 -3.49
N ILE A 259 19.34 0.46 -3.37
CA ILE A 259 19.87 -0.42 -2.33
C ILE A 259 19.83 0.37 -1.01
N MET A 260 19.43 -0.32 0.05
CA MET A 260 19.37 0.24 1.39
C MET A 260 20.30 -0.59 2.25
N ASP A 261 21.55 -0.17 2.35
CA ASP A 261 22.53 -0.77 3.26
C ASP A 261 22.40 -0.04 4.61
N GLU A 262 21.72 -0.67 5.56
CA GLU A 262 21.78 -0.28 6.97
C GLU A 262 22.67 -1.28 7.69
N GLU A 263 23.83 -0.82 8.20
CA GLU A 263 24.83 -1.66 8.89
C GLU A 263 24.27 -2.36 10.15
N GLU A 264 23.13 -1.91 10.68
CA GLU A 264 22.54 -2.41 11.93
C GLU A 264 21.51 -3.55 11.77
N GLN A 265 21.23 -4.03 10.55
CA GLN A 265 20.24 -5.09 10.33
C GLN A 265 20.77 -6.48 10.74
N MET A 266 19.94 -7.31 11.41
CA MET A 266 20.34 -8.67 11.81
C MET A 266 20.37 -9.67 10.65
N CYS A 267 19.77 -9.32 9.51
CA CYS A 267 19.81 -10.09 8.27
C CYS A 267 20.20 -9.13 7.14
N LEU A 268 20.86 -9.63 6.10
CA LEU A 268 21.14 -8.84 4.89
C LEU A 268 19.82 -8.25 4.36
N PRO A 269 19.72 -6.92 4.19
CA PRO A 269 18.54 -6.29 3.60
C PRO A 269 18.24 -6.94 2.24
N TRP A 270 16.97 -7.19 1.92
CA TRP A 270 16.57 -7.87 0.68
C TRP A 270 17.13 -7.19 -0.58
N THR A 271 17.21 -5.86 -0.59
CA THR A 271 17.78 -5.08 -1.71
C THR A 271 19.30 -5.23 -1.83
N SER A 272 20.01 -5.42 -0.71
CA SER A 272 21.46 -5.68 -0.68
C SER A 272 21.78 -7.11 -1.13
N TRP A 273 21.00 -8.09 -0.66
CA TRP A 273 21.07 -9.47 -1.18
C TRP A 273 20.82 -9.50 -2.69
N LEU A 274 19.83 -8.75 -3.18
CA LEU A 274 19.49 -8.67 -4.60
C LEU A 274 20.64 -8.11 -5.45
N ALA A 275 21.39 -7.15 -4.90
CA ALA A 275 22.56 -6.59 -5.57
C ALA A 275 23.68 -7.62 -5.71
N ASN A 276 23.97 -8.34 -4.62
CA ASN A 276 25.11 -9.23 -4.49
C ASN A 276 24.88 -10.65 -5.05
N ASN A 277 23.62 -11.06 -5.27
CA ASN A 277 23.31 -12.39 -5.79
C ASN A 277 23.35 -12.42 -7.32
N ASP A 278 24.30 -13.16 -7.90
CA ASP A 278 24.49 -13.29 -9.35
C ASP A 278 23.72 -14.44 -10.00
N GLU A 279 22.99 -15.25 -9.23
CA GLU A 279 22.19 -16.33 -9.77
C GLU A 279 20.93 -15.82 -10.49
N THR A 280 20.52 -16.55 -11.53
CA THR A 280 19.21 -16.30 -12.16
C THR A 280 18.11 -16.81 -11.24
N PHE A 281 17.41 -15.91 -10.57
CA PHE A 281 16.28 -16.24 -9.70
C PHE A 281 14.92 -16.00 -10.37
N THR A 282 13.91 -16.69 -9.83
CA THR A 282 12.49 -16.47 -10.16
C THR A 282 11.79 -15.72 -9.03
N PHE A 283 10.72 -15.03 -9.39
CA PHE A 283 9.92 -14.24 -8.48
C PHE A 283 8.46 -14.61 -8.58
N HIS A 284 7.78 -14.55 -7.45
CA HIS A 284 6.37 -14.20 -7.47
C HIS A 284 6.23 -12.69 -7.64
N ALA A 285 5.48 -12.28 -8.65
CA ALA A 285 5.15 -10.89 -8.92
C ALA A 285 3.64 -10.70 -8.78
N TRP A 286 3.22 -9.68 -8.02
CA TRP A 286 1.83 -9.23 -7.98
C TRP A 286 1.72 -7.86 -8.61
N GLY A 287 0.93 -7.72 -9.66
CA GLY A 287 0.72 -6.45 -10.34
C GLY A 287 0.20 -6.62 -11.77
N PRO A 288 -0.10 -5.51 -12.47
CA PRO A 288 0.20 -4.14 -12.07
C PRO A 288 -0.76 -3.61 -11.00
N TYR A 289 -0.30 -2.75 -10.11
CA TYR A 289 -1.15 -1.93 -9.24
C TYR A 289 -1.03 -0.46 -9.65
N ARG A 290 -2.14 0.27 -9.72
CA ARG A 290 -2.12 1.67 -10.20
C ARG A 290 -1.46 2.59 -9.17
N SER A 291 -0.43 3.33 -9.59
CA SER A 291 0.25 4.38 -8.82
C SER A 291 -0.50 5.70 -8.87
N SER A 292 -0.03 6.79 -8.25
CA SER A 292 -0.70 8.10 -8.42
C SER A 292 -0.51 8.70 -9.82
N VAL A 293 0.58 8.33 -10.50
CA VAL A 293 0.92 8.87 -11.82
C VAL A 293 0.24 8.14 -12.98
N TRP A 294 -0.48 7.04 -12.72
CA TRP A 294 -1.15 6.22 -13.75
C TRP A 294 -2.07 7.02 -14.68
N LYS A 295 -2.70 8.08 -14.17
CA LYS A 295 -3.58 8.96 -14.95
C LYS A 295 -2.87 9.67 -16.09
N LEU A 296 -1.53 9.83 -15.99
CA LEU A 296 -0.71 10.36 -17.07
C LEU A 296 -0.86 9.49 -18.34
N TYR A 297 -0.97 8.16 -18.18
CA TYR A 297 -1.21 7.26 -19.31
C TYR A 297 -2.49 7.66 -20.08
N ASN A 298 -3.62 7.81 -19.37
CA ASN A 298 -4.89 8.18 -20.01
C ASN A 298 -4.83 9.58 -20.64
N GLN A 299 -4.13 10.54 -20.03
CA GLN A 299 -3.97 11.88 -20.58
C GLN A 299 -3.13 11.90 -21.86
N LEU A 300 -2.21 10.95 -22.01
CA LEU A 300 -1.40 10.77 -23.21
C LEU A 300 -2.10 9.92 -24.30
N VAL A 301 -3.04 9.04 -23.92
CA VAL A 301 -3.81 8.18 -24.84
C VAL A 301 -5.05 8.90 -25.40
N ASP A 302 -5.86 9.52 -24.53
CA ASP A 302 -7.17 10.09 -24.86
C ASP A 302 -7.08 11.62 -24.98
N VAL A 303 -6.41 12.12 -26.03
CA VAL A 303 -6.36 13.58 -26.35
C VAL A 303 -7.68 14.08 -26.96
N SER A 304 -8.72 13.24 -27.00
CA SER A 304 -9.98 13.46 -27.73
C SER A 304 -10.87 14.55 -27.15
N ASP A 305 -10.76 14.83 -25.85
CA ASP A 305 -11.55 15.85 -25.17
C ASP A 305 -10.64 17.03 -24.86
N GLY A 306 -11.03 18.26 -25.23
CA GLY A 306 -10.29 19.51 -25.02
C GLY A 306 -9.98 19.90 -23.55
N GLN A 307 -10.01 18.93 -22.63
CA GLN A 307 -9.64 19.01 -21.22
C GLN A 307 -8.21 18.51 -20.92
N SER A 308 -7.53 17.84 -21.85
CA SER A 308 -6.17 17.33 -21.61
C SER A 308 -5.13 18.48 -21.62
N PRO A 309 -4.20 18.53 -20.64
CA PRO A 309 -3.12 19.51 -20.63
C PRO A 309 -2.28 19.45 -21.92
N SER A 310 -1.90 20.61 -22.44
CA SER A 310 -0.99 20.72 -23.60
C SER A 310 0.48 20.76 -23.22
N HIS A 311 0.77 20.96 -21.92
CA HIS A 311 2.11 21.05 -21.38
C HIS A 311 2.24 20.21 -20.10
N TYR A 312 3.15 19.24 -20.13
CA TYR A 312 3.49 18.39 -19.01
C TYR A 312 4.91 18.68 -18.53
N VAL A 313 5.09 18.72 -17.21
CA VAL A 313 6.41 18.81 -16.59
C VAL A 313 6.62 17.59 -15.70
N LEU A 314 7.64 16.79 -15.99
CA LEU A 314 7.91 15.53 -15.30
C LEU A 314 9.21 15.66 -14.50
N PHE A 315 9.12 15.48 -13.18
CA PHE A 315 10.25 15.46 -12.25
C PHE A 315 10.46 14.06 -11.68
N ALA A 316 11.63 13.48 -11.92
CA ALA A 316 12.03 12.21 -11.32
C ALA A 316 13.31 12.41 -10.49
N THR A 317 13.43 11.68 -9.37
CA THR A 317 14.67 11.64 -8.59
C THR A 317 15.07 10.22 -8.21
N GLY A 318 16.35 9.86 -8.32
CA GLY A 318 16.89 8.55 -7.95
C GLY A 318 16.19 7.40 -8.66
N SER A 319 15.67 6.43 -7.89
CA SER A 319 14.88 5.29 -8.39
C SER A 319 13.50 5.67 -8.95
N GLY A 320 13.08 6.93 -8.82
CA GLY A 320 11.79 7.44 -9.30
C GLY A 320 11.70 7.62 -10.81
N CYS A 321 12.70 7.23 -11.60
CA CYS A 321 12.70 7.41 -13.06
C CYS A 321 11.82 6.42 -13.83
N GLY A 322 11.34 5.34 -13.20
CA GLY A 322 10.53 4.31 -13.88
C GLY A 322 9.35 4.87 -14.68
N TYR A 323 8.56 5.78 -14.10
CA TYR A 323 7.42 6.35 -14.81
C TYR A 323 7.83 7.24 -16.01
N VAL A 324 9.02 7.85 -15.97
CA VAL A 324 9.56 8.64 -17.10
C VAL A 324 9.90 7.69 -18.26
N LEU A 325 10.56 6.57 -17.96
CA LEU A 325 10.86 5.53 -18.94
C LEU A 325 9.59 4.98 -19.58
N ASP A 326 8.53 4.77 -18.79
CA ASP A 326 7.21 4.38 -19.29
C ASP A 326 6.61 5.40 -20.26
N VAL A 327 6.66 6.69 -19.93
CA VAL A 327 6.15 7.76 -20.79
C VAL A 327 6.89 7.76 -22.13
N LEU A 328 8.23 7.68 -22.09
CA LEU A 328 9.04 7.63 -23.29
C LEU A 328 8.77 6.38 -24.12
N SER A 329 8.72 5.20 -23.49
CA SER A 329 8.38 3.92 -24.12
C SER A 329 7.00 3.97 -24.78
N TYR A 330 6.00 4.53 -24.09
CA TYR A 330 4.64 4.68 -24.60
C TYR A 330 4.59 5.60 -25.83
N LEU A 331 5.21 6.77 -25.74
CA LEU A 331 5.26 7.73 -26.84
C LEU A 331 6.03 7.16 -28.04
N ALA A 332 7.12 6.43 -27.80
CA ALA A 332 7.92 5.82 -28.86
C ALA A 332 7.17 4.70 -29.59
N TYR A 333 6.43 3.84 -28.89
CA TYR A 333 5.88 2.60 -29.49
C TYR A 333 4.37 2.58 -29.67
N LYS A 334 3.58 3.15 -28.74
CA LYS A 334 2.12 3.04 -28.72
C LYS A 334 1.39 4.28 -29.20
N SER A 335 2.01 5.46 -29.15
CA SER A 335 1.38 6.68 -29.67
C SER A 335 1.11 6.58 -31.18
N LYS A 336 -0.04 7.13 -31.60
CA LYS A 336 -0.38 7.24 -33.02
C LYS A 336 0.43 8.37 -33.67
N PRO A 337 0.87 8.22 -34.93
CA PRO A 337 1.50 9.31 -35.66
C PRO A 337 0.54 10.51 -35.74
N SER A 338 1.06 11.72 -35.53
CA SER A 338 0.31 12.93 -35.83
C SER A 338 0.11 12.99 -37.35
N GLN A 339 -1.11 12.73 -37.83
CA GLN A 339 -1.40 12.83 -39.25
C GLN A 339 -1.25 14.30 -39.67
N HIS A 340 -0.22 14.58 -40.47
CA HIS A 340 -0.08 15.83 -41.20
C HIS A 340 -1.32 16.04 -42.08
N GLY A 341 -2.18 17.01 -41.73
CA GLY A 341 -3.28 17.41 -42.60
C GLY A 341 -4.44 18.16 -41.92
N SER A 342 -4.74 17.92 -40.63
CA SER A 342 -5.83 18.64 -39.94
C SER A 342 -5.27 19.66 -38.93
N GLN A 343 -5.57 20.93 -39.17
CA GLN A 343 -5.09 22.15 -38.47
C GLN A 343 -5.38 22.27 -36.95
N THR A 344 -5.72 21.19 -36.24
CA THR A 344 -6.19 21.27 -34.84
C THR A 344 -5.63 20.22 -33.87
N SER A 345 -4.61 19.42 -34.24
CA SER A 345 -3.96 18.56 -33.23
C SER A 345 -2.95 19.37 -32.41
N GLN A 346 -3.33 19.78 -31.20
CA GLN A 346 -2.45 20.49 -30.27
C GLN A 346 -1.21 19.63 -29.95
N LYS A 347 -0.02 20.08 -30.38
CA LYS A 347 1.25 19.36 -30.14
C LYS A 347 1.53 19.33 -28.64
N ILE A 348 1.63 18.12 -28.08
CA ILE A 348 1.94 17.92 -26.66
C ILE A 348 3.39 18.33 -26.40
N LYS A 349 3.60 19.23 -25.44
CA LYS A 349 4.93 19.60 -24.94
C LYS A 349 5.21 18.88 -23.62
N ILE A 350 6.37 18.24 -23.50
CA ILE A 350 6.80 17.55 -22.27
C ILE A 350 8.21 18.04 -21.92
N ASP A 351 8.36 18.68 -20.77
CA ASP A 351 9.66 19.01 -20.20
C ASP A 351 9.99 17.99 -19.09
N ILE A 352 11.09 17.26 -19.22
CA ILE A 352 11.51 16.18 -18.32
C ILE A 352 12.78 16.60 -17.60
N PHE A 353 12.75 16.51 -16.28
CA PHE A 353 13.87 16.81 -15.40
C PHE A 353 14.12 15.59 -14.52
N TYR A 354 15.23 14.89 -14.75
CA TYR A 354 15.63 13.74 -13.95
C TYR A 354 16.89 14.07 -13.16
N SER A 355 16.92 13.76 -11.87
CA SER A 355 18.09 13.99 -11.00
C SER A 355 18.50 12.72 -10.27
N VAL A 356 19.80 12.44 -10.25
CA VAL A 356 20.39 11.29 -9.56
C VAL A 356 21.77 11.66 -9.02
N ASP A 357 22.20 11.01 -7.95
CA ASP A 357 23.51 11.29 -7.35
C ASP A 357 24.64 10.63 -8.14
N VAL A 358 24.39 9.43 -8.66
CA VAL A 358 25.37 8.58 -9.33
C VAL A 358 25.46 8.91 -10.83
N ARG A 359 26.65 9.33 -11.29
CA ARG A 359 26.90 9.64 -12.72
C ARG A 359 26.74 8.43 -13.65
N THR A 360 27.04 7.22 -13.18
CA THR A 360 26.93 5.97 -13.96
C THR A 360 25.50 5.73 -14.51
N PHE A 361 24.47 6.26 -13.84
CA PHE A 361 23.09 6.22 -14.37
C PHE A 361 22.98 6.90 -15.74
N TYR A 362 23.67 8.03 -15.94
CA TYR A 362 23.64 8.74 -17.21
C TYR A 362 24.21 7.85 -18.32
N TYR A 363 25.40 7.27 -18.12
CA TYR A 363 26.03 6.43 -19.14
C TYR A 363 25.22 5.18 -19.48
N LEU A 364 24.57 4.57 -18.48
CA LEU A 364 23.74 3.40 -18.70
C LEU A 364 22.43 3.74 -19.45
N LEU A 365 21.77 4.85 -19.07
CA LEU A 365 20.45 5.19 -19.62
C LEU A 365 20.50 6.12 -20.85
N ARG A 366 21.63 6.79 -21.14
CA ARG A 366 21.72 7.76 -22.25
C ARG A 366 21.35 7.15 -23.58
N LYS A 367 21.85 5.95 -23.88
CA LYS A 367 21.62 5.29 -25.17
C LYS A 367 20.18 4.79 -25.29
N PRO A 368 19.62 4.02 -24.34
CA PRO A 368 18.21 3.64 -24.37
C PRO A 368 17.24 4.83 -24.45
N ILE A 369 17.48 5.90 -23.68
CA ILE A 369 16.64 7.10 -23.71
C ILE A 369 16.80 7.83 -25.05
N GLY A 370 18.02 7.95 -25.57
CA GLY A 370 18.29 8.57 -26.87
C GLY A 370 17.53 7.90 -28.02
N GLU A 371 17.54 6.57 -28.05
CA GLU A 371 16.80 5.77 -29.04
C GLU A 371 15.27 6.00 -28.94
N LEU A 372 14.73 6.10 -27.72
CA LEU A 372 13.32 6.41 -27.51
C LEU A 372 12.98 7.83 -27.98
N LEU A 373 13.80 8.83 -27.61
CA LEU A 373 13.61 10.23 -28.01
C LEU A 373 13.67 10.40 -29.53
N GLN A 374 14.58 9.69 -30.19
CA GLN A 374 14.67 9.68 -31.65
C GLN A 374 13.38 9.15 -32.29
N LYS A 375 12.88 7.99 -31.85
CA LYS A 375 11.62 7.42 -32.36
C LYS A 375 10.42 8.33 -32.14
N ILE A 376 10.37 9.02 -30.99
CA ILE A 376 9.30 9.99 -30.69
C ILE A 376 9.36 11.18 -31.66
N LYS A 377 10.57 11.68 -31.95
CA LYS A 377 10.81 12.77 -32.90
C LYS A 377 10.40 12.36 -34.32
N GLU A 378 10.80 11.18 -34.77
CA GLU A 378 10.43 10.61 -36.09
C GLU A 378 8.91 10.48 -36.26
N LYS A 379 8.18 10.08 -35.20
CA LYS A 379 6.72 10.01 -35.21
C LYS A 379 6.01 11.36 -35.06
N ASN A 380 6.76 12.42 -34.74
CA ASN A 380 6.24 13.72 -34.33
C ASN A 380 5.14 13.60 -33.26
N ALA A 381 5.32 12.66 -32.31
CA ALA A 381 4.29 12.36 -31.31
C ALA A 381 4.21 13.43 -30.20
N ALA A 382 5.35 13.98 -29.78
CA ALA A 382 5.43 15.03 -28.78
C ALA A 382 6.72 15.87 -28.97
N SER A 383 6.72 17.09 -28.44
CA SER A 383 7.95 17.88 -28.25
C SER A 383 8.50 17.57 -26.87
N ILE A 384 9.66 16.89 -26.79
CA ILE A 384 10.29 16.53 -25.53
C ILE A 384 11.58 17.32 -25.33
N ASN A 385 11.72 17.95 -24.17
CA ASN A 385 12.98 18.49 -23.68
C ASN A 385 13.41 17.65 -22.48
N PHE A 386 14.58 16.99 -22.56
CA PHE A 386 15.07 16.10 -21.50
C PHE A 386 16.34 16.67 -20.88
N GLN A 387 16.28 16.97 -19.59
CA GLN A 387 17.42 17.44 -18.80
C GLN A 387 17.77 16.42 -17.72
N PHE A 388 19.03 16.01 -17.71
CA PHE A 388 19.59 15.00 -16.82
C PHE A 388 20.55 15.67 -15.83
N TYR A 389 20.24 15.62 -14.55
CA TYR A 389 20.99 16.27 -13.49
C TYR A 389 21.78 15.26 -12.66
N VAL A 390 23.09 15.47 -12.52
CA VAL A 390 23.95 14.69 -11.63
C VAL A 390 24.29 15.52 -10.40
N THR A 391 23.91 15.06 -9.20
CA THR A 391 24.09 15.81 -7.95
C THR A 391 25.30 15.41 -7.13
N GLY A 392 25.88 14.24 -7.39
CA GLY A 392 27.02 13.72 -6.64
C GLY A 392 28.28 14.52 -6.90
N ALA A 393 29.21 14.49 -5.94
CA ALA A 393 30.55 15.03 -6.16
C ALA A 393 31.17 14.32 -7.37
N ALA A 394 31.86 15.06 -8.22
CA ALA A 394 32.65 14.50 -9.30
C ALA A 394 33.77 13.65 -8.66
N MET A 395 33.50 12.37 -8.42
CA MET A 395 34.56 11.40 -8.17
C MET A 395 35.23 11.16 -9.51
N ASP A 396 36.43 11.73 -9.60
CA ASP A 396 37.51 11.55 -10.55
C ASP A 396 37.15 11.56 -12.04
N GLU A 397 37.84 12.46 -12.73
CA GLU A 397 37.94 12.53 -14.19
C GLU A 397 38.53 11.22 -14.73
N GLU A 398 37.72 10.17 -14.86
CA GLU A 398 37.90 9.29 -16.00
C GLU A 398 37.27 9.97 -17.20
N ASP A 399 38.14 10.58 -18.00
CA ASP A 399 37.89 11.11 -19.34
C ASP A 399 37.25 10.05 -20.23
N GLY A 400 35.96 9.80 -20.03
CA GLY A 400 35.12 9.24 -21.07
C GLY A 400 34.88 10.35 -22.07
N GLU A 401 35.58 10.29 -23.20
CA GLU A 401 35.45 11.18 -24.37
C GLU A 401 34.06 11.80 -24.44
N ASP A 402 34.04 13.14 -24.42
CA ASP A 402 32.88 13.94 -24.76
C ASP A 402 32.56 13.61 -26.22
N ASP A 403 31.78 12.54 -26.41
CA ASP A 403 31.36 12.06 -27.71
C ASP A 403 30.50 13.18 -28.30
N THR A 404 31.14 14.02 -29.13
CA THR A 404 30.62 15.17 -29.88
C THR A 404 29.40 14.90 -30.76
N THR A 405 28.78 13.72 -30.63
CA THR A 405 27.44 13.47 -31.13
C THR A 405 26.42 14.28 -30.33
N GLU A 406 25.61 15.08 -31.02
CA GLU A 406 24.49 15.82 -30.44
C GLU A 406 23.49 14.85 -29.78
N THR A 407 23.74 14.49 -28.52
CA THR A 407 22.79 13.66 -27.78
C THR A 407 21.55 14.52 -27.47
N PRO A 408 20.33 13.97 -27.64
CA PRO A 408 19.10 14.71 -27.38
C PRO A 408 18.84 14.96 -25.88
N ILE A 409 19.80 14.63 -25.01
CA ILE A 409 19.72 14.68 -23.55
C ILE A 409 20.72 15.73 -23.07
N GLN A 410 20.23 16.77 -22.38
CA GLN A 410 21.12 17.78 -21.80
C GLN A 410 21.62 17.29 -20.44
N LEU A 411 22.90 16.92 -20.34
CA LEU A 411 23.56 16.62 -19.06
C LEU A 411 23.91 17.92 -18.32
N ILE A 412 23.56 18.00 -17.04
CA ILE A 412 23.76 19.17 -16.18
C ILE A 412 24.33 18.69 -14.85
N ASN A 413 25.45 19.28 -14.42
CA ASN A 413 26.00 19.02 -13.09
C ASN A 413 25.36 19.97 -12.07
N GLY A 414 24.90 19.42 -10.94
CA GLY A 414 24.27 20.17 -9.86
C GLY A 414 22.79 19.84 -9.65
N ARG A 415 22.13 20.63 -8.79
CA ARG A 415 20.74 20.43 -8.40
C ARG A 415 19.77 21.12 -9.36
N ILE A 416 18.58 20.56 -9.51
CA ILE A 416 17.49 21.19 -10.27
C ILE A 416 17.05 22.47 -9.57
N ASP A 417 17.10 23.59 -10.30
CA ASP A 417 16.38 24.81 -9.92
C ASP A 417 14.91 24.66 -10.34
N PHE A 418 14.07 24.19 -9.41
CA PHE A 418 12.66 23.91 -9.67
C PHE A 418 11.86 25.18 -10.00
N GLU A 419 12.27 26.35 -9.50
CA GLU A 419 11.57 27.61 -9.78
C GLU A 419 11.83 28.07 -11.23
N LYS A 420 13.08 27.92 -11.68
CA LYS A 420 13.46 28.11 -13.09
C LYS A 420 12.84 27.06 -14.00
N ALA A 421 12.82 25.78 -13.61
CA ALA A 421 12.21 24.71 -14.39
C ALA A 421 10.70 24.95 -14.61
N LEU A 422 10.00 25.47 -13.60
CA LEU A 422 8.58 25.82 -13.66
C LEU A 422 8.33 27.25 -14.18
N LYS A 423 9.33 27.95 -14.73
CA LYS A 423 9.16 29.32 -15.24
C LYS A 423 8.18 29.39 -16.41
N SER A 424 8.20 28.41 -17.31
CA SER A 424 7.37 28.37 -18.52
C SER A 424 5.95 27.80 -18.29
N THR A 425 5.67 27.27 -17.10
CA THR A 425 4.38 26.65 -16.79
C THR A 425 3.28 27.69 -16.54
N ASN A 426 2.04 27.31 -16.86
CA ASN A 426 0.84 28.10 -16.60
C ASN A 426 -0.24 27.24 -15.92
N LYS A 427 -1.42 27.81 -15.63
CA LYS A 427 -2.53 27.10 -14.96
C LYS A 427 -3.07 25.89 -15.74
N LYS A 428 -2.79 25.79 -17.04
CA LYS A 428 -3.14 24.65 -17.90
C LYS A 428 -2.04 23.58 -17.96
N SER A 429 -0.85 23.86 -17.43
CA SER A 429 0.23 22.88 -17.30
C SER A 429 -0.08 21.88 -16.18
N CYS A 430 0.37 20.64 -16.34
CA CYS A 430 0.30 19.62 -15.30
C CYS A 430 1.70 19.12 -14.93
N CYS A 431 2.02 19.17 -13.64
CA CYS A 431 3.28 18.74 -13.08
C CYS A 431 3.13 17.34 -12.47
N TYR A 432 4.10 16.46 -12.73
CA TYR A 432 4.21 15.13 -12.15
C TYR A 432 5.54 14.98 -11.45
N PHE A 433 5.54 14.48 -10.22
CA PHE A 433 6.76 14.26 -9.43
C PHE A 433 6.80 12.84 -8.88
N VAL A 434 7.91 12.12 -9.06
CA VAL A 434 8.18 10.86 -8.35
C VAL A 434 9.58 10.88 -7.74
N GLY A 435 9.65 10.76 -6.41
CA GLY A 435 10.91 10.93 -5.71
C GLY A 435 10.82 10.97 -4.19
N ARG A 436 11.84 11.58 -3.56
CA ARG A 436 11.89 11.75 -2.10
C ARG A 436 10.83 12.74 -1.59
N PRO A 437 10.15 12.48 -0.45
CA PRO A 437 9.12 13.36 0.10
C PRO A 437 9.53 14.82 0.31
N ALA A 438 10.72 15.06 0.86
CA ALA A 438 11.23 16.41 1.12
C ALA A 438 11.33 17.28 -0.15
N ILE A 439 11.73 16.68 -1.28
CA ILE A 439 11.80 17.38 -2.57
C ILE A 439 10.39 17.63 -3.10
N ALA A 440 9.49 16.65 -2.96
CA ALA A 440 8.10 16.78 -3.39
C ALA A 440 7.37 17.93 -2.70
N GLU A 441 7.60 18.14 -1.40
CA GLU A 441 7.03 19.26 -0.64
C GLU A 441 7.54 20.61 -1.15
N TYR A 442 8.83 20.69 -1.51
CA TYR A 442 9.40 21.89 -2.10
C TYR A 442 8.77 22.21 -3.46
N VAL A 443 8.63 21.20 -4.33
CA VAL A 443 7.96 21.34 -5.64
C VAL A 443 6.49 21.73 -5.47
N GLU A 444 5.78 21.15 -4.50
CA GLU A 444 4.40 21.48 -4.19
C GLU A 444 4.22 22.96 -3.83
N LYS A 445 5.07 23.51 -2.95
CA LYS A 445 5.02 24.94 -2.60
C LYS A 445 5.18 25.83 -3.84
N ILE A 446 6.06 25.46 -4.78
CA ILE A 446 6.26 26.21 -6.03
C ILE A 446 5.03 26.10 -6.94
N CYS A 447 4.49 24.90 -7.14
CA CYS A 447 3.29 24.66 -7.93
C CYS A 447 2.07 25.41 -7.38
N GLN A 448 1.89 25.41 -6.05
CA GLN A 448 0.81 26.16 -5.38
C GLN A 448 0.94 27.66 -5.63
N ARG A 449 2.13 28.25 -5.46
CA ARG A 449 2.38 29.68 -5.77
C ARG A 449 2.05 30.04 -7.22
N LYS A 450 2.30 29.14 -8.16
CA LYS A 450 2.03 29.34 -9.59
C LYS A 450 0.62 28.93 -10.05
N GLY A 451 -0.18 28.31 -9.17
CA GLY A 451 -1.49 27.75 -9.52
C GLY A 451 -1.42 26.60 -10.53
N VAL A 452 -0.32 25.84 -10.53
CA VAL A 452 -0.10 24.68 -11.40
C VAL A 452 -0.55 23.42 -10.68
N ARG A 453 -1.24 22.52 -11.40
CA ARG A 453 -1.64 21.22 -10.84
C ARG A 453 -0.42 20.33 -10.66
N LEU A 454 -0.26 19.75 -9.46
CA LEU A 454 0.78 18.77 -9.15
C LEU A 454 0.15 17.41 -8.81
N VAL A 455 0.67 16.35 -9.43
CA VAL A 455 0.46 14.95 -9.04
C VAL A 455 1.80 14.42 -8.54
N LYS A 456 1.83 13.78 -7.37
CA LYS A 456 3.09 13.30 -6.77
C LYS A 456 2.98 11.86 -6.28
N ASP A 457 4.08 11.12 -6.40
CA ASP A 457 4.27 9.78 -5.83
C ASP A 457 5.64 9.68 -5.16
N TYR A 458 5.84 8.64 -4.34
CA TYR A 458 7.01 8.48 -3.50
C TYR A 458 7.71 7.14 -3.74
N THR A 459 9.04 7.18 -3.90
CA THR A 459 9.85 5.97 -4.12
C THR A 459 9.92 5.04 -2.89
N ASN A 460 9.55 5.53 -1.70
CA ASN A 460 9.67 4.80 -0.43
C ASN A 460 8.33 4.55 0.28
N GLY A 461 7.19 4.70 -0.40
CA GLY A 461 5.86 4.43 0.19
C GLY A 461 5.49 5.26 1.43
N ARG A 462 6.21 6.36 1.68
CA ARG A 462 5.89 7.34 2.74
C ARG A 462 5.05 8.45 2.13
N GLY A 463 3.74 8.26 2.12
CA GLY A 463 2.77 9.27 1.72
C GLY A 463 2.75 10.51 2.63
N ASN A 464 2.40 11.66 2.05
CA ASN A 464 2.26 12.96 2.72
C ASN A 464 1.10 12.98 3.74
N GLU A 465 1.26 13.72 4.84
CA GLU A 465 0.27 13.93 5.90
C GLU A 465 -1.02 14.62 5.42
N GLN A 466 -0.99 15.34 4.31
CA GLN A 466 -2.12 16.16 3.86
C GLN A 466 -3.02 15.42 2.87
N ASP A 467 -4.05 14.71 3.35
CA ASP A 467 -5.26 14.47 2.54
C ASP A 467 -6.51 14.05 3.34
N ARG A 468 -6.92 14.91 4.29
CA ARG A 468 -8.14 14.75 5.10
C ARG A 468 -9.41 14.54 4.26
N ARG A 469 -9.48 15.13 3.05
CA ARG A 469 -10.64 15.00 2.14
C ARG A 469 -10.71 13.63 1.47
N LEU A 470 -9.57 13.03 1.09
CA LEU A 470 -9.52 11.70 0.50
C LEU A 470 -9.86 10.62 1.54
N MET A 471 -9.37 10.81 2.77
CA MET A 471 -9.70 9.96 3.92
C MET A 471 -11.22 9.90 4.17
N ILE A 472 -11.91 11.05 4.18
CA ILE A 472 -13.37 11.09 4.37
C ILE A 472 -14.12 10.37 3.24
N LYS A 473 -13.68 10.53 1.98
CA LYS A 473 -14.29 9.83 0.84
C LYS A 473 -14.10 8.31 0.95
N TYR A 474 -12.89 7.86 1.29
CA TYR A 474 -12.59 6.44 1.45
C TYR A 474 -13.33 5.83 2.64
N LEU A 475 -13.43 6.55 3.77
CA LEU A 475 -14.24 6.15 4.92
C LEU A 475 -15.71 5.98 4.55
N LYS A 476 -16.28 6.89 3.75
CA LYS A 476 -17.66 6.76 3.26
C LYS A 476 -17.85 5.51 2.39
N ILE A 477 -16.95 5.27 1.44
CA ILE A 477 -17.03 4.07 0.57
C ILE A 477 -16.88 2.80 1.40
N SER A 478 -15.90 2.77 2.30
CA SER A 478 -15.65 1.64 3.20
C SER A 478 -16.84 1.41 4.13
N PHE A 479 -17.45 2.46 4.68
CA PHE A 479 -18.64 2.36 5.53
C PHE A 479 -19.79 1.68 4.80
N TRP A 480 -20.12 2.12 3.58
CA TRP A 480 -21.20 1.53 2.80
C TRP A 480 -20.93 0.07 2.46
N LEU A 481 -19.68 -0.26 2.06
CA LEU A 481 -19.30 -1.64 1.80
C LEU A 481 -19.48 -2.53 3.04
N ILE A 482 -18.95 -2.09 4.18
CA ILE A 482 -19.08 -2.82 5.45
C ILE A 482 -20.56 -3.00 5.80
N PHE A 483 -21.35 -1.94 5.67
CA PHE A 483 -22.79 -1.98 5.91
C PHE A 483 -23.50 -3.02 5.03
N PHE A 484 -23.21 -3.06 3.72
CA PHE A 484 -23.80 -4.04 2.81
C PHE A 484 -23.35 -5.48 3.13
N ILE A 485 -22.07 -5.69 3.40
CA ILE A 485 -21.53 -7.02 3.73
C ILE A 485 -22.12 -7.51 5.05
N THR A 486 -22.18 -6.66 6.08
CA THR A 486 -22.87 -6.98 7.33
C THR A 486 -24.34 -7.31 7.08
N GLY A 487 -25.05 -6.54 6.24
CA GLY A 487 -26.42 -6.82 5.84
C GLY A 487 -26.60 -8.19 5.18
N ILE A 488 -25.69 -8.56 4.26
CA ILE A 488 -25.69 -9.89 3.61
C ILE A 488 -25.43 -10.99 4.64
N CYS A 489 -24.42 -10.82 5.50
CA CYS A 489 -24.07 -11.77 6.55
C CYS A 489 -25.21 -12.00 7.56
N VAL A 490 -26.00 -10.95 7.86
CA VAL A 490 -27.24 -11.07 8.66
C VAL A 490 -28.34 -11.78 7.86
N ALA A 491 -28.54 -11.44 6.58
CA ALA A 491 -29.58 -12.02 5.74
C ALA A 491 -29.42 -13.54 5.52
N ILE A 492 -28.17 -14.02 5.37
CA ILE A 492 -27.87 -15.45 5.22
C ILE A 492 -27.73 -16.18 6.56
N SER A 493 -28.02 -15.50 7.68
CA SER A 493 -27.89 -16.04 9.04
C SER A 493 -26.49 -16.53 9.41
N LEU A 494 -25.45 -15.96 8.80
CA LEU A 494 -24.06 -16.27 9.12
C LEU A 494 -23.67 -15.77 10.52
N VAL A 495 -24.26 -14.65 10.95
CA VAL A 495 -23.88 -13.98 12.21
C VAL A 495 -25.04 -13.84 13.19
N ILE A 496 -26.28 -13.79 12.70
CA ILE A 496 -27.49 -13.78 13.52
C ILE A 496 -28.48 -14.77 12.88
N ASP A 497 -28.90 -15.80 13.60
CA ASP A 497 -29.99 -16.67 13.17
C ASP A 497 -31.35 -15.97 13.37
N VAL A 498 -31.68 -15.07 12.45
CA VAL A 498 -32.93 -14.30 12.46
C VAL A 498 -34.16 -15.23 12.40
N LYS A 499 -34.06 -16.38 11.73
CA LYS A 499 -35.14 -17.37 11.64
C LYS A 499 -35.33 -18.10 12.97
N GLY A 500 -34.24 -18.47 13.64
CA GLY A 500 -34.24 -19.03 14.99
C GLY A 500 -34.80 -18.05 16.02
N ILE A 501 -34.36 -16.79 16.00
CA ILE A 501 -34.86 -15.74 16.90
C ILE A 501 -36.35 -15.49 16.68
N LYS A 502 -36.80 -15.39 15.42
CA LYS A 502 -38.22 -15.22 15.10
C LYS A 502 -39.07 -16.39 15.58
N ARG A 503 -38.61 -17.64 15.40
CA ARG A 503 -39.28 -18.83 15.93
C ARG A 503 -39.33 -18.79 17.45
N SER A 504 -38.21 -18.52 18.12
CA SER A 504 -38.15 -18.45 19.59
C SER A 504 -39.08 -17.37 20.15
N LEU A 505 -39.15 -16.18 19.53
CA LEU A 505 -40.06 -15.11 19.93
C LEU A 505 -41.54 -15.50 19.72
N GLN A 506 -41.85 -16.20 18.63
CA GLN A 506 -43.20 -16.73 18.38
C GLN A 506 -43.58 -17.83 19.38
N THR A 507 -42.65 -18.72 19.73
CA THR A 507 -42.84 -19.74 20.77
C THR A 507 -43.01 -19.11 22.15
N PHE A 508 -42.25 -18.05 22.46
CA PHE A 508 -42.38 -17.31 23.71
C PHE A 508 -43.75 -16.62 23.81
N ALA A 509 -44.17 -15.90 22.76
CA ALA A 509 -45.48 -15.26 22.70
C ALA A 509 -46.65 -16.25 22.80
N SER A 510 -46.49 -17.46 22.27
CA SER A 510 -47.46 -18.56 22.40
C SER A 510 -47.53 -19.16 23.80
N ASN A 511 -46.46 -19.05 24.60
CA ASN A 511 -46.40 -19.58 25.96
C ASN A 511 -46.85 -18.55 27.01
N THR A 512 -46.79 -17.25 26.72
CA THR A 512 -47.37 -16.20 27.59
C THR A 512 -48.86 -15.96 27.39
N THR A 513 -49.46 -16.54 26.34
CA THR A 513 -50.90 -16.45 26.03
C THR A 513 -51.69 -17.69 26.43
N LYS A 514 -51.04 -18.69 27.03
CA LYS A 514 -51.64 -19.79 27.79
C LYS A 514 -51.39 -19.57 29.26
#